data_AF-A0A0G4FCR7-F1
#
_entry.id   AF-A0A0G4FCR7-F1
#
_cell.length_a   1.000
_cell.length_b   1.000
_cell.length_c   1.000
_cell.angle_alpha   90.00
_cell.angle_beta   90.00
_cell.angle_gamma   90.00
#
_symmetry.space_group_name_H-M   'P 1'
#
loop_
_entity.id
_entity.type
_entity.pdbx_description
1 polymer ?
#
loop_
_entity_poly.entity_id
_entity_poly.type
_entity_poly.pdbx_seq_one_letter_code
_entity_poly.pdbx_strand_id
1 'polypeptide(L)'
;MQFRFFVGDPLNTEVRRGQPEDFLFSRPLRLVVLTSIRDVGASDRCGSFIDVRCPHEGEWGSSIQLQCRKRYLKGALETLVEETTKPEGRLFGRFHLVGIVVDDVPQRDGVEAAGYTIVPQPCSSNENQKRRWILDGSLKVAPEEKCVRDLVWHVPSEWRKLPLEDEERKIGKWRWEGKVEAICLGLNADIVLSDHLMVVLERLVESEALRGKLLNIHPGITLEKGR
;
A
#
# COMPACT_ATOMS: atom_id res chain seq x y z
N MET A 1 -9.32 7.46 -9.87
CA MET A 1 -9.22 7.49 -8.40
C MET A 1 -8.59 8.84 -8.03
N GLN A 2 -9.36 9.74 -7.43
CA GLN A 2 -8.87 11.07 -7.07
C GLN A 2 -8.42 10.99 -5.61
N PHE A 3 -7.11 11.01 -5.37
CA PHE A 3 -6.57 11.02 -4.00
C PHE A 3 -6.97 12.34 -3.33
N ARG A 4 -7.82 12.28 -2.30
CA ARG A 4 -8.04 13.38 -1.36
C ARG A 4 -7.41 12.96 -0.03
N PHE A 5 -6.31 13.58 0.31
CA PHE A 5 -5.73 13.47 1.64
C PHE A 5 -6.60 14.28 2.60
N PHE A 6 -7.30 13.61 3.51
CA PHE A 6 -7.82 14.28 4.71
C PHE A 6 -6.73 14.20 5.75
N VAL A 7 -5.93 15.27 5.83
CA VAL A 7 -5.01 15.48 6.94
C VAL A 7 -5.87 15.83 8.15
N GLY A 8 -6.10 14.85 9.03
CA GLY A 8 -6.54 15.13 10.39
C GLY A 8 -5.43 15.93 11.06
N ASP A 9 -5.74 17.20 11.34
CA ASP A 9 -4.85 18.28 11.75
C ASP A 9 -3.71 17.91 12.73
N PRO A 10 -2.44 17.97 12.30
CA PRO A 10 -1.30 18.24 13.16
C PRO A 10 -0.63 19.60 12.81
N LEU A 11 -1.27 20.41 11.98
CA LEU A 11 -0.73 21.66 11.44
C LEU A 11 -1.83 22.72 11.53
N ASN A 12 -1.99 23.24 12.75
CA ASN A 12 -2.66 24.50 12.99
C ASN A 12 -1.79 25.65 12.44
N THR A 13 -1.68 25.68 11.11
CA THR A 13 -1.17 26.80 10.34
C THR A 13 -2.30 27.17 9.40
N GLU A 14 -2.98 28.27 9.71
CA GLU A 14 -3.93 28.93 8.80
C GLU A 14 -3.31 29.00 7.40
N VAL A 15 -3.76 28.15 6.49
CA VAL A 15 -3.38 28.23 5.08
C VAL A 15 -4.06 29.46 4.51
N ARG A 16 -3.34 30.59 4.56
CA ARG A 16 -3.76 31.83 3.89
C ARG A 16 -3.86 31.56 2.40
N ARG A 17 -5.07 31.68 1.84
CA ARG A 17 -5.31 31.59 0.39
C ARG A 17 -4.37 32.55 -0.34
N GLY A 18 -3.51 32.02 -1.22
CA GLY A 18 -2.67 32.83 -2.11
C GLY A 18 -1.15 32.69 -1.94
N GLN A 19 -0.65 31.82 -1.06
CA GLN A 19 0.79 31.48 -1.02
C GLN A 19 1.09 30.33 -2.00
N PRO A 20 2.20 30.37 -2.76
CA PRO A 20 2.61 29.25 -3.61
C PRO A 20 2.81 27.99 -2.76
N GLU A 21 2.37 26.84 -3.30
CA GLU A 21 2.39 25.52 -2.61
C GLU A 21 3.78 25.04 -2.17
N ASP A 22 4.84 25.74 -2.60
CA ASP A 22 6.24 25.39 -2.35
C ASP A 22 6.68 25.56 -0.87
N PHE A 23 5.79 26.03 0.01
CA PHE A 23 6.12 26.38 1.39
C PHE A 23 5.86 25.29 2.44
N LEU A 24 5.26 24.15 2.11
CA LEU A 24 4.81 23.22 3.15
C LEU A 24 5.90 22.30 3.72
N PHE A 25 7.00 22.05 3.01
CA PHE A 25 8.02 21.11 3.48
C PHE A 25 9.44 21.60 3.22
N SER A 26 10.28 21.63 4.27
CA SER A 26 11.71 21.97 4.17
C SER A 26 12.56 20.86 3.55
N ARG A 27 12.00 19.67 3.39
CA ARG A 27 12.59 18.50 2.74
C ARG A 27 11.48 17.54 2.27
N PRO A 28 11.75 16.64 1.32
CA PRO A 28 10.81 15.58 0.96
C PRO A 28 10.48 14.70 2.18
N LEU A 29 9.21 14.33 2.32
CA LEU A 29 8.73 13.45 3.38
C LEU A 29 9.01 11.98 3.04
N ARG A 30 9.40 11.22 4.04
CA ARG A 30 9.75 9.80 3.94
C ARG A 30 8.53 8.95 4.25
N LEU A 31 8.10 8.16 3.28
CA LEU A 31 6.88 7.38 3.32
C LEU A 31 7.20 5.89 3.50
N VAL A 32 6.56 5.26 4.48
CA VAL A 32 6.51 3.81 4.63
C VAL A 32 5.09 3.34 4.34
N VAL A 33 4.94 2.29 3.53
CA VAL A 33 3.63 1.67 3.24
C VAL A 33 3.51 0.35 3.98
N LEU A 34 2.40 0.10 4.66
CA LEU A 34 2.03 -1.18 5.26
C LEU A 34 0.94 -1.82 4.39
N THR A 35 1.10 -3.09 4.02
CA THR A 35 0.12 -3.77 3.16
C THR A 35 0.07 -5.28 3.41
N SER A 36 -1.03 -5.91 2.97
CA SER A 36 -1.21 -7.35 2.95
C SER A 36 -1.40 -7.84 1.51
N ILE A 37 -0.47 -8.64 1.00
CA ILE A 37 -0.49 -9.20 -0.36
C ILE A 37 -1.67 -10.16 -0.55
N ARG A 38 -2.13 -10.85 0.51
CA ARG A 38 -3.34 -11.67 0.45
C ARG A 38 -4.60 -10.88 0.08
N ASP A 39 -4.59 -9.58 0.34
CA ASP A 39 -5.72 -8.71 0.00
C ASP A 39 -5.45 -8.05 -1.36
N VAL A 40 -4.43 -7.19 -1.44
CA VAL A 40 -4.10 -6.42 -2.65
C VAL A 40 -3.82 -7.32 -3.87
N GLY A 41 -3.05 -8.39 -3.67
CA GLY A 41 -2.68 -9.32 -4.71
C GLY A 41 -3.73 -10.43 -4.86
N ALA A 42 -3.88 -11.28 -3.85
CA ALA A 42 -4.66 -12.51 -4.02
C ALA A 42 -6.17 -12.25 -4.18
N SER A 43 -6.72 -11.21 -3.55
CA SER A 43 -8.15 -10.89 -3.60
C SER A 43 -8.46 -9.86 -4.69
N ASP A 44 -7.78 -8.70 -4.67
CA ASP A 44 -8.03 -7.58 -5.61
C ASP A 44 -7.30 -7.72 -6.94
N ARG A 45 -6.36 -8.65 -7.03
CA ARG A 45 -5.60 -8.98 -8.25
C ARG A 45 -4.76 -7.83 -8.81
N CYS A 46 -4.32 -6.89 -7.97
CA CYS A 46 -3.38 -5.84 -8.38
C CYS A 46 -2.07 -6.45 -8.90
N GLY A 47 -1.46 -5.81 -9.90
CA GLY A 47 -0.28 -6.36 -10.57
C GLY A 47 -0.60 -7.45 -11.59
N SER A 48 -1.87 -7.56 -12.01
CA SER A 48 -2.29 -8.55 -13.00
C SER A 48 -3.25 -8.02 -14.05
N PHE A 49 -3.35 -8.76 -15.16
CA PHE A 49 -4.39 -8.55 -16.16
C PHE A 49 -5.61 -9.40 -15.84
N ILE A 50 -6.78 -8.75 -15.76
CA ILE A 50 -8.07 -9.44 -15.63
C ILE A 50 -8.86 -9.35 -16.93
N ASP A 51 -9.69 -10.35 -17.17
CA ASP A 51 -10.70 -10.30 -18.22
C ASP A 51 -11.91 -9.51 -17.72
N VAL A 52 -12.21 -8.38 -18.36
CA VAL A 52 -13.42 -7.62 -18.07
C VAL A 52 -14.55 -8.20 -18.89
N ARG A 53 -15.53 -8.82 -18.22
CA ARG A 53 -16.76 -9.27 -18.88
C ARG A 53 -17.55 -8.05 -19.34
N CYS A 54 -17.92 -8.04 -20.60
CA CYS A 54 -18.91 -7.10 -21.08
C CYS A 54 -20.29 -7.58 -20.61
N PRO A 55 -21.18 -6.65 -20.18
CA PRO A 55 -22.59 -7.01 -20.01
C PRO A 55 -23.08 -7.65 -21.32
N HIS A 56 -23.84 -8.74 -21.22
CA HIS A 56 -24.42 -9.40 -22.38
C HIS A 56 -25.16 -8.38 -23.26
N GLU A 57 -25.03 -8.55 -24.59
CA GLU A 57 -25.92 -7.94 -25.57
C GLU A 57 -27.37 -8.26 -25.19
N GLY A 58 -28.09 -7.32 -24.59
CA GLY A 58 -29.47 -7.58 -24.14
C GLY A 58 -30.17 -6.45 -23.40
N GLU A 59 -29.47 -5.65 -22.59
CA GLU A 59 -30.15 -4.61 -21.77
C GLU A 59 -29.74 -3.17 -22.10
N TRP A 60 -28.69 -2.97 -22.90
CA TRP A 60 -28.28 -1.66 -23.37
C TRP A 60 -28.09 -1.78 -24.87
N GLY A 61 -28.92 -1.06 -25.63
CA GLY A 61 -29.08 -1.18 -27.08
C GLY A 61 -27.76 -1.32 -27.84
N SER A 62 -27.85 -1.99 -28.99
CA SER A 62 -26.84 -2.49 -29.93
C SER A 62 -25.80 -1.48 -30.46
N SER A 63 -25.17 -0.68 -29.60
CA SER A 63 -24.15 0.31 -29.99
C SER A 63 -22.95 0.37 -29.05
N ILE A 64 -22.87 -0.52 -28.05
CA ILE A 64 -21.68 -0.63 -27.21
C ILE A 64 -21.16 -2.06 -27.33
N GLN A 65 -20.47 -2.35 -28.44
CA GLN A 65 -19.45 -3.39 -28.45
C GLN A 65 -18.30 -2.91 -27.56
N LEU A 66 -18.49 -2.96 -26.24
CA LEU A 66 -17.36 -2.95 -25.32
C LEU A 66 -16.52 -4.16 -25.71
N GLN A 67 -15.35 -3.91 -26.28
CA GLN A 67 -14.44 -5.00 -26.58
C GLN A 67 -14.02 -5.63 -25.26
N CYS A 68 -14.29 -6.92 -25.11
CA CYS A 68 -13.72 -7.76 -24.05
C CYS A 68 -12.20 -7.62 -24.12
N ARG A 69 -11.63 -6.69 -23.34
CA ARG A 69 -10.19 -6.42 -23.30
C ARG A 69 -9.68 -6.81 -21.93
N LYS A 70 -8.53 -7.48 -21.92
CA LYS A 70 -7.72 -7.61 -20.71
C LYS A 70 -7.38 -6.22 -20.18
N ARG A 71 -7.59 -6.02 -18.88
CA ARG A 71 -7.22 -4.78 -18.18
C ARG A 71 -6.19 -5.07 -17.12
N TYR A 72 -5.11 -4.32 -17.13
CA TYR A 72 -4.14 -4.32 -16.04
C TYR A 72 -4.75 -3.63 -14.82
N LEU A 73 -4.78 -4.32 -13.68
CA LEU A 73 -5.20 -3.77 -12.41
C LEU A 73 -3.99 -3.17 -11.69
N LYS A 74 -3.87 -1.86 -11.83
CA LYS A 74 -2.88 -1.06 -11.10
C LYS A 74 -3.39 -0.83 -9.66
N GLY A 75 -2.55 -1.15 -8.67
CA GLY A 75 -2.85 -0.92 -7.26
C GLY A 75 -2.43 0.47 -6.76
N ALA A 76 -2.87 0.85 -5.57
CA ALA A 76 -2.55 2.16 -4.98
C ALA A 76 -1.04 2.34 -4.73
N LEU A 77 -0.34 1.29 -4.26
CA LEU A 77 1.11 1.31 -4.13
C LEU A 77 1.84 1.57 -5.46
N GLU A 78 1.39 0.97 -6.56
CA GLU A 78 2.01 1.21 -7.88
C GLU A 78 1.78 2.64 -8.34
N THR A 79 0.55 3.16 -8.20
CA THR A 79 0.27 4.58 -8.49
C THR A 79 1.11 5.50 -7.62
N LEU A 80 1.25 5.22 -6.33
CA LEU A 80 2.09 5.99 -5.42
C LEU A 80 3.55 6.00 -5.87
N VAL A 81 4.12 4.84 -6.24
CA VAL A 81 5.50 4.76 -6.76
C VAL A 81 5.67 5.63 -8.00
N GLU A 82 4.72 5.61 -8.93
CA GLU A 82 4.75 6.46 -10.12
C GLU A 82 4.69 7.95 -9.75
N GLU A 83 3.76 8.34 -8.89
CA GLU A 83 3.54 9.72 -8.47
C GLU A 83 4.73 10.31 -7.69
N THR A 84 5.47 9.50 -6.94
CA THR A 84 6.66 9.95 -6.18
C THR A 84 7.95 9.90 -6.99
N THR A 85 7.99 9.14 -8.10
CA THR A 85 9.24 8.86 -8.83
C THR A 85 9.33 9.59 -10.16
N LYS A 86 8.22 9.72 -10.89
CA LYS A 86 8.25 10.33 -12.23
C LYS A 86 8.23 11.87 -12.10
N PRO A 87 9.03 12.62 -12.88
CA PRO A 87 9.04 14.08 -12.81
C PRO A 87 7.67 14.75 -13.01
N GLU A 88 6.78 14.13 -13.78
CA GLU A 88 5.40 14.58 -13.99
C GLU A 88 4.42 14.20 -12.87
N GLY A 89 4.85 13.38 -11.91
CA GLY A 89 4.06 12.94 -10.77
C GLY A 89 3.80 14.10 -9.80
N ARG A 90 2.59 14.16 -9.24
CA ARG A 90 2.18 15.26 -8.33
C ARG A 90 2.87 15.20 -6.97
N LEU A 91 3.42 14.06 -6.62
CA LEU A 91 4.13 13.81 -5.37
C LEU A 91 5.65 13.83 -5.55
N PHE A 92 6.14 14.02 -6.78
CA PHE A 92 7.55 14.03 -7.11
C PHE A 92 8.27 15.15 -6.37
N GLY A 93 9.41 14.82 -5.74
CA GLY A 93 10.18 15.75 -4.91
C GLY A 93 9.49 16.17 -3.60
N ARG A 94 8.23 15.77 -3.35
CA ARG A 94 7.50 16.03 -2.10
C ARG A 94 7.53 14.82 -1.16
N PHE A 95 7.47 13.62 -1.73
CA PHE A 95 7.48 12.36 -0.99
C PHE A 95 8.48 11.37 -1.58
N HIS A 96 9.16 10.62 -0.72
CA HIS A 96 10.03 9.52 -1.09
C HIS A 96 9.55 8.24 -0.42
N LEU A 97 9.28 7.19 -1.22
CA LEU A 97 8.99 5.86 -0.69
C LEU A 97 10.29 5.25 -0.16
N VAL A 98 10.34 4.94 1.14
CA VAL A 98 11.56 4.43 1.80
C VAL A 98 11.40 3.01 2.35
N GLY A 99 10.18 2.48 2.40
CA GLY A 99 9.93 1.12 2.84
C GLY A 99 8.51 0.64 2.52
N ILE A 100 8.38 -0.67 2.29
CA ILE A 100 7.12 -1.37 2.13
C ILE A 100 7.13 -2.53 3.11
N VAL A 101 6.24 -2.52 4.11
CA VAL A 101 6.11 -3.60 5.09
C VAL A 101 4.96 -4.52 4.67
N VAL A 102 5.26 -5.81 4.59
CA VAL A 102 4.31 -6.85 4.22
C VAL A 102 4.13 -7.82 5.38
N ASP A 103 2.89 -8.14 5.74
CA ASP A 103 2.56 -8.93 6.93
C ASP A 103 2.20 -10.40 6.67
N ASP A 104 2.12 -10.82 5.42
CA ASP A 104 1.57 -12.13 5.06
C ASP A 104 2.35 -13.32 5.63
N VAL A 105 1.61 -14.36 5.99
CA VAL A 105 2.11 -15.61 6.54
C VAL A 105 1.98 -16.68 5.44
N PRO A 106 3.10 -17.15 4.84
CA PRO A 106 3.09 -17.94 3.62
C PRO A 106 2.18 -19.15 3.61
N GLN A 107 2.21 -19.95 4.68
CA GLN A 107 1.44 -21.21 4.75
C GLN A 107 -0.03 -20.99 5.10
N ARG A 108 -0.41 -19.79 5.54
CA ARG A 108 -1.76 -19.47 6.00
C ARG A 108 -2.54 -18.67 4.97
N ASP A 109 -1.89 -17.69 4.37
CA ASP A 109 -2.58 -16.62 3.66
C ASP A 109 -2.80 -16.89 2.16
N GLY A 110 -2.43 -18.08 1.68
CA GLY A 110 -2.76 -18.54 0.32
C GLY A 110 -2.14 -17.72 -0.81
N VAL A 111 -1.23 -16.79 -0.52
CA VAL A 111 -0.61 -15.86 -1.48
C VAL A 111 -0.01 -16.60 -2.67
N GLU A 112 0.77 -17.65 -2.42
CA GLU A 112 1.40 -18.44 -3.48
C GLU A 112 0.41 -19.27 -4.28
N ALA A 113 -0.63 -19.80 -3.64
CA ALA A 113 -1.70 -20.54 -4.30
C ALA A 113 -2.51 -19.64 -5.25
N ALA A 114 -2.62 -18.35 -4.93
CA ALA A 114 -3.19 -17.33 -5.79
C ALA A 114 -2.25 -16.84 -6.91
N GLY A 115 -1.03 -17.39 -7.01
CA GLY A 115 -0.04 -17.04 -8.04
C GLY A 115 0.79 -15.79 -7.73
N TYR A 116 0.75 -15.30 -6.49
CA TYR A 116 1.56 -14.17 -6.03
C TYR A 116 2.79 -14.64 -5.24
N THR A 117 3.79 -13.79 -5.10
CA THR A 117 4.90 -14.00 -4.14
C THR A 117 4.68 -13.20 -2.87
N ILE A 118 5.50 -13.40 -1.81
CA ILE A 118 5.50 -12.64 -0.53
C ILE A 118 6.62 -11.60 -0.45
N VAL A 119 7.60 -11.70 -1.36
CA VAL A 119 8.49 -10.60 -1.72
C VAL A 119 8.65 -10.58 -3.23
N PRO A 120 8.95 -9.43 -3.86
CA PRO A 120 9.13 -9.38 -5.30
C PRO A 120 10.35 -10.20 -5.72
N GLN A 121 10.20 -11.05 -6.72
CA GLN A 121 11.33 -11.78 -7.29
C GLN A 121 12.14 -10.88 -8.23
N PRO A 122 13.46 -11.11 -8.38
CA PRO A 122 14.23 -10.52 -9.46
C PRO A 122 13.61 -10.84 -10.82
N CYS A 123 13.81 -9.99 -11.82
CA CYS A 123 13.31 -10.25 -13.17
C CYS A 123 13.96 -11.50 -13.76
N SER A 124 13.27 -12.65 -13.62
CA SER A 124 13.59 -13.87 -14.35
C SER A 124 13.14 -13.73 -15.81
N SER A 125 13.94 -14.27 -16.72
CA SER A 125 13.74 -14.32 -18.17
C SER A 125 12.69 -15.34 -18.63
N ASN A 126 12.15 -16.16 -17.73
CA ASN A 126 11.13 -17.16 -18.05
C ASN A 126 9.72 -16.68 -17.67
N GLU A 127 9.00 -16.17 -18.67
CA GLU A 127 7.64 -15.62 -18.56
C GLU A 127 6.59 -16.66 -18.10
N ASN A 128 6.82 -17.95 -18.40
CA ASN A 128 5.89 -19.06 -18.11
C ASN A 128 5.91 -19.60 -16.67
N GLN A 129 6.80 -19.12 -15.79
CA GLN A 129 6.88 -19.57 -14.39
C GLN A 129 6.91 -18.41 -13.37
N LYS A 130 6.67 -17.17 -13.82
CA LYS A 130 6.80 -16.00 -12.96
C LYS A 130 5.56 -15.86 -12.09
N ARG A 131 5.64 -16.31 -10.83
CA ARG A 131 4.73 -15.83 -9.78
C ARG A 131 4.87 -14.31 -9.72
N ARG A 132 3.75 -13.61 -9.64
CA ARG A 132 3.72 -12.15 -9.78
C ARG A 132 3.79 -11.47 -8.42
N TRP A 133 4.17 -10.20 -8.43
CA TRP A 133 4.04 -9.31 -7.29
C TRP A 133 3.00 -8.23 -7.63
N ILE A 134 2.55 -7.47 -6.63
CA ILE A 134 1.49 -6.45 -6.79
C ILE A 134 1.90 -5.25 -7.66
N LEU A 135 3.20 -5.14 -7.99
CA LEU A 135 3.79 -4.26 -9.00
C LEU A 135 5.14 -4.84 -9.46
N ASP A 136 5.74 -4.30 -10.52
CA ASP A 136 7.06 -4.72 -10.98
C ASP A 136 8.15 -4.34 -9.95
N GLY A 137 8.75 -5.35 -9.33
CA GLY A 137 9.79 -5.18 -8.30
C GLY A 137 11.11 -4.60 -8.82
N SER A 138 11.30 -4.51 -10.14
CA SER A 138 12.46 -3.85 -10.76
C SER A 138 12.27 -2.34 -10.95
N LEU A 139 11.04 -1.83 -10.77
CA LEU A 139 10.78 -0.39 -10.81
C LEU A 139 11.70 0.33 -9.85
N LYS A 140 12.30 1.40 -10.35
CA LYS A 140 13.21 2.26 -9.62
C LYS A 140 12.41 3.29 -8.84
N VAL A 141 12.82 3.59 -7.62
CA VAL A 141 12.25 4.68 -6.81
C VAL A 141 13.20 5.86 -6.74
N ALA A 142 12.67 7.07 -6.87
CA ALA A 142 13.44 8.28 -6.65
C ALA A 142 13.66 8.51 -5.14
N PRO A 143 14.73 9.22 -4.74
CA PRO A 143 15.80 9.76 -5.57
C PRO A 143 17.01 8.81 -5.71
N GLU A 144 17.05 7.73 -4.93
CA GLU A 144 18.23 6.85 -4.79
C GLU A 144 18.31 5.77 -5.90
N GLU A 145 17.32 5.69 -6.78
CA GLU A 145 17.20 4.65 -7.83
C GLU A 145 17.35 3.22 -7.27
N LYS A 146 16.84 3.00 -6.06
CA LYS A 146 16.67 1.65 -5.50
C LYS A 146 15.54 0.94 -6.20
N CYS A 147 15.63 -0.38 -6.37
CA CYS A 147 14.49 -1.13 -6.88
C CYS A 147 13.43 -1.27 -5.78
N VAL A 148 12.15 -1.27 -6.15
CA VAL A 148 11.03 -1.51 -5.23
C VAL A 148 11.26 -2.74 -4.35
N ARG A 149 11.80 -3.82 -4.94
CA ARG A 149 12.12 -5.05 -4.20
C ARG A 149 13.09 -4.87 -3.04
N ASP A 150 13.99 -3.89 -3.14
CA ASP A 150 15.01 -3.61 -2.13
C ASP A 150 14.43 -2.80 -0.95
N LEU A 151 13.20 -2.31 -1.09
CA LEU A 151 12.47 -1.58 -0.04
C LEU A 151 11.49 -2.47 0.75
N VAL A 152 11.33 -3.74 0.36
CA VAL A 152 10.34 -4.63 0.97
C VAL A 152 10.88 -5.27 2.25
N TRP A 153 10.15 -5.06 3.34
CA TRP A 153 10.35 -5.67 4.64
C TRP A 153 9.26 -6.69 4.90
N HIS A 154 9.61 -7.98 4.89
CA HIS A 154 8.67 -9.03 5.26
C HIS A 154 8.64 -9.20 6.77
N VAL A 155 7.52 -8.82 7.39
CA VAL A 155 7.31 -8.91 8.84
C VAL A 155 6.04 -9.74 9.06
N PRO A 156 6.12 -11.07 9.03
CA PRO A 156 4.93 -11.91 9.07
C PRO A 156 4.19 -11.77 10.40
N SER A 157 2.87 -11.58 10.35
CA SER A 157 1.98 -11.54 11.52
C SER A 157 1.63 -12.97 11.99
N GLU A 158 2.68 -13.72 12.34
CA GLU A 158 2.68 -15.14 12.74
C GLU A 158 1.76 -15.45 13.93
N TRP A 159 1.57 -14.48 14.82
CA TRP A 159 0.64 -14.56 15.95
C TRP A 159 -0.78 -14.93 15.48
N ARG A 160 -1.14 -14.61 14.23
CA ARG A 160 -2.45 -14.97 13.69
C ARG A 160 -2.67 -16.49 13.52
N LYS A 161 -1.62 -17.32 13.61
CA LYS A 161 -1.72 -18.79 13.60
C LYS A 161 -2.34 -19.34 14.90
N LEU A 162 -2.25 -18.59 16.00
CA LEU A 162 -2.81 -18.98 17.30
C LEU A 162 -4.33 -18.75 17.34
N PRO A 163 -5.10 -19.50 18.16
CA PRO A 163 -6.53 -19.24 18.39
C PRO A 163 -6.81 -17.81 18.87
N LEU A 164 -8.03 -17.31 18.62
CA LEU A 164 -8.38 -15.91 18.93
C LEU A 164 -8.29 -15.59 20.43
N GLU A 165 -8.60 -16.58 21.25
CA GLU A 165 -8.69 -16.51 22.71
C GLU A 165 -7.34 -16.75 23.40
N ASP A 166 -6.29 -17.09 22.63
CA ASP A 166 -4.96 -17.36 23.16
C ASP A 166 -4.27 -16.04 23.57
N GLU A 167 -3.84 -15.93 24.83
CA GLU A 167 -3.13 -14.74 25.31
C GLU A 167 -1.78 -14.54 24.59
N GLU A 168 -1.12 -15.61 24.13
CA GLU A 168 0.09 -15.51 23.31
C GLU A 168 -0.20 -14.87 21.95
N ARG A 169 -1.44 -14.92 21.46
CA ARG A 169 -1.86 -14.19 20.26
C ARG A 169 -1.76 -12.68 20.48
N LYS A 170 -2.24 -12.18 21.62
CA LYS A 170 -2.19 -10.74 21.95
C LYS A 170 -0.75 -10.28 22.15
N ILE A 171 0.04 -11.04 22.91
CA ILE A 171 1.48 -10.77 23.11
C ILE A 171 2.22 -10.78 21.77
N GLY A 172 1.90 -11.75 20.91
CA GLY A 172 2.47 -11.87 19.57
C GLY A 172 2.12 -10.68 18.67
N LYS A 173 0.86 -10.19 18.70
CA LYS A 173 0.43 -8.98 18.00
C LYS A 173 1.19 -7.75 18.51
N TRP A 174 1.29 -7.59 19.83
CA TRP A 174 2.04 -6.49 20.44
C TRP A 174 3.52 -6.46 20.04
N ARG A 175 4.17 -7.64 20.00
CA ARG A 175 5.55 -7.80 19.53
C ARG A 175 5.68 -7.50 18.04
N TRP A 176 4.70 -7.92 17.23
CA TRP A 176 4.68 -7.65 15.79
C TRP A 176 4.57 -6.16 15.51
N GLU A 177 3.62 -5.45 16.15
CA GLU A 177 3.47 -3.99 15.98
C GLU A 177 4.72 -3.25 16.45
N GLY A 178 5.38 -3.70 17.51
CA GLY A 178 6.66 -3.13 17.95
C GLY A 178 7.81 -3.32 16.93
N LYS A 179 7.82 -4.41 16.16
CA LYS A 179 8.78 -4.58 15.06
C LYS A 179 8.48 -3.63 13.90
N VAL A 180 7.20 -3.48 13.54
CA VAL A 180 6.77 -2.53 12.51
C VAL A 180 7.14 -1.10 12.91
N GLU A 181 6.89 -0.72 14.16
CA GLU A 181 7.31 0.55 14.75
C GLU A 181 8.82 0.77 14.60
N ALA A 182 9.62 -0.20 15.05
CA ALA A 182 11.08 -0.12 14.96
C ALA A 182 11.58 0.04 13.51
N ILE A 183 10.95 -0.62 12.53
CA ILE A 183 11.27 -0.45 11.11
C ILE A 183 10.91 0.97 10.64
N CYS A 184 9.71 1.46 10.97
CA CYS A 184 9.29 2.81 10.59
C CYS A 184 10.25 3.88 11.15
N LEU A 185 10.63 3.74 12.42
CA LEU A 185 11.59 4.65 13.07
C LEU A 185 12.99 4.51 12.48
N GLY A 186 13.47 3.29 12.25
CA GLY A 186 14.78 3.04 11.62
C GLY A 186 14.88 3.59 10.20
N LEU A 187 13.78 3.62 9.47
CA LEU A 187 13.67 4.25 8.15
C LEU A 187 13.42 5.76 8.21
N ASN A 188 13.33 6.36 9.40
CA ASN A 188 12.96 7.76 9.64
C ASN A 188 11.65 8.13 8.91
N ALA A 189 10.60 7.32 9.06
CA ALA A 189 9.32 7.57 8.43
C ALA A 189 8.68 8.87 8.96
N ASP A 190 8.31 9.77 8.05
CA ASP A 190 7.50 10.95 8.34
C ASP A 190 6.01 10.62 8.25
N ILE A 191 5.66 9.69 7.36
CA ILE A 191 4.29 9.19 7.18
C ILE A 191 4.33 7.66 7.06
N VAL A 192 3.37 7.01 7.71
CA VAL A 192 3.10 5.59 7.58
C VAL A 192 1.71 5.42 6.95
N LEU A 193 1.66 4.82 5.77
CA LEU A 193 0.42 4.65 5.01
C LEU A 193 0.01 3.18 5.03
N SER A 194 -1.19 2.90 5.53
CA SER A 194 -1.82 1.59 5.44
C SER A 194 -2.63 1.51 4.14
N ASP A 195 -2.32 0.53 3.31
CA ASP A 195 -3.03 0.21 2.07
C ASP A 195 -3.41 -1.26 2.10
N HIS A 196 -4.69 -1.56 2.37
CA HIS A 196 -5.19 -2.93 2.50
C HIS A 196 -4.41 -3.78 3.54
N LEU A 197 -3.91 -3.14 4.61
CA LEU A 197 -3.37 -3.89 5.75
C LEU A 197 -4.53 -4.59 6.47
N MET A 198 -4.50 -5.92 6.49
CA MET A 198 -5.57 -6.72 7.09
C MET A 198 -5.40 -6.95 8.60
N VAL A 199 -4.46 -6.24 9.23
CA VAL A 199 -4.27 -6.21 10.69
C VAL A 199 -4.79 -4.88 11.21
N VAL A 200 -5.75 -4.93 12.13
CA VAL A 200 -6.17 -3.75 12.88
C VAL A 200 -5.07 -3.39 13.87
N LEU A 201 -4.48 -2.21 13.68
CA LEU A 201 -3.40 -1.68 14.52
C LEU A 201 -3.96 -1.16 15.85
N GLU A 202 -3.28 -1.46 16.94
CA GLU A 202 -3.63 -1.00 18.30
C GLU A 202 -2.46 -0.28 18.95
N ARG A 203 -1.33 -0.98 19.12
CA ARG A 203 -0.12 -0.39 19.71
C ARG A 203 0.46 0.70 18.83
N LEU A 204 0.52 0.49 17.52
CA LEU A 204 1.20 1.37 16.58
C LEU A 204 0.49 2.73 16.47
N VAL A 205 -0.84 2.76 16.62
CA VAL A 205 -1.63 4.00 16.64
C VAL A 205 -1.45 4.79 17.94
N GLU A 206 -1.07 4.11 19.03
CA GLU A 206 -0.74 4.73 20.32
C GLU A 206 0.72 5.20 20.41
N SER A 207 1.56 4.88 19.41
CA SER A 207 2.96 5.28 19.38
C SER A 207 3.10 6.81 19.42
N GLU A 208 3.74 7.32 20.47
CA GLU A 208 4.07 8.75 20.59
C GLU A 208 4.92 9.25 19.40
N ALA A 209 5.84 8.41 18.92
CA ALA A 209 6.74 8.78 17.82
C ALA A 209 6.04 8.83 16.45
N LEU A 210 4.93 8.09 16.30
CA LEU A 210 4.14 8.01 15.08
C LEU A 210 2.76 8.69 15.19
N ARG A 211 2.47 9.37 16.31
CA ARG A 211 1.22 10.10 16.51
C ARG A 211 0.98 11.09 15.37
N GLY A 212 -0.20 11.00 14.76
CA GLY A 212 -0.60 11.85 13.63
C GLY A 212 0.07 11.53 12.29
N LYS A 213 0.90 10.48 12.22
CA LYS A 213 1.64 10.07 11.01
C LYS A 213 1.05 8.84 10.32
N LEU A 214 0.15 8.11 10.98
CA LEU A 214 -0.51 6.94 10.42
C LEU A 214 -1.75 7.34 9.64
N LEU A 215 -1.77 7.02 8.35
CA LEU A 215 -2.89 7.25 7.44
C LEU A 215 -3.35 5.92 6.85
N ASN A 216 -4.64 5.75 6.61
CA ASN A 216 -5.18 4.55 5.97
C ASN A 216 -5.90 4.92 4.67
N ILE A 217 -5.60 4.22 3.58
CA ILE A 217 -6.38 4.26 2.34
C ILE A 217 -7.57 3.32 2.52
N HIS A 218 -8.77 3.85 2.31
CA HIS A 218 -10.00 3.07 2.33
C HIS A 218 -10.75 3.24 0.98
N PRO A 219 -11.15 2.14 0.30
CA PRO A 219 -11.88 2.20 -0.96
C PRO A 219 -13.38 2.51 -0.73
N GLY A 220 -13.66 3.56 0.04
CA GLY A 220 -15.00 3.97 0.44
C GLY A 220 -14.97 5.31 1.15
N ILE A 221 -16.11 6.00 1.19
CA ILE A 221 -16.26 7.24 1.95
C ILE A 221 -16.46 6.89 3.42
N THR A 222 -15.58 7.35 4.30
CA THR A 222 -15.60 7.06 5.75
C THR A 222 -16.23 8.17 6.59
N LEU A 223 -16.98 9.10 5.97
CA LEU A 223 -17.69 10.15 6.70
C LEU A 223 -18.63 9.52 7.72
N GLU A 224 -18.50 9.90 8.99
CA GLU A 224 -19.53 9.60 9.98
C GLU A 224 -20.85 10.21 9.48
N LYS A 225 -21.93 9.42 9.44
CA LYS A 225 -23.27 10.01 9.49
C LYS A 225 -23.31 10.81 10.79
N GLY A 226 -23.52 12.12 10.68
CA GLY A 226 -23.47 13.05 11.80
C GLY A 226 -24.16 12.47 13.05
N ARG A 227 -23.44 12.54 14.17
CA ARG A 227 -24.05 12.40 15.50
C ARG A 227 -24.95 13.59 15.80
#